data_AF-A0A7I8DBR6-F1
#
_entry.id   AF-A0A7I8DBR6-F1
#
_cell.length_a   1.000
_cell.length_b   1.000
_cell.length_c   1.000
_cell.angle_alpha   90.00
_cell.angle_beta   90.00
_cell.angle_gamma   90.00
#
_symmetry.space_group_name_H-M   'P 1'
#
loop_
_entity.id
_entity.type
_entity.pdbx_description
1 polymer ?
#
loop_
_entity_poly.entity_id
_entity_poly.type
_entity_poly.pdbx_seq_one_letter_code
_entity_poly.pdbx_strand_id
1 'polypeptide(L)' 'MFTACEEHIDMAIDEFIFTYEEPPELRLIEELSVADDLHSKCQFCGAPTKYIVTKEVE' A
#
# COMPACT_ATOMS: atom_id res chain seq x y z
N MET A 1 -3.67 -5.61 -3.68
CA MET A 1 -2.70 -4.88 -2.84
C MET A 1 -2.41 -3.55 -3.51
N PHE A 2 -2.29 -2.46 -2.75
CA PHE A 2 -1.91 -1.14 -3.23
C PHE A 2 -0.64 -0.70 -2.53
N THR A 3 0.20 0.04 -3.23
CA THR A 3 1.43 0.61 -2.69
C THR A 3 1.32 2.13 -2.68
N ALA A 4 1.51 2.73 -1.51
CA ALA A 4 1.51 4.19 -1.36
C ALA A 4 2.68 4.72 -0.53
N CYS A 5 3.08 5.97 -0.83
CA CYS A 5 3.97 6.76 0.03
C CYS A 5 3.16 7.36 1.19
N GLU A 6 3.84 7.98 2.16
CA GLU A 6 3.14 8.55 3.33
C GLU A 6 2.11 9.61 2.95
N GLU A 7 2.36 10.38 1.89
CA GLU A 7 1.45 11.44 1.46
C GLU A 7 0.18 10.92 0.79
N HIS A 8 0.23 9.72 0.22
CA HIS A 8 -0.87 9.16 -0.59
C HIS A 8 -1.48 7.92 0.04
N ILE A 9 -1.14 7.62 1.29
CA ILE A 9 -1.65 6.46 2.01
C ILE A 9 -3.16 6.56 2.24
N ASP A 10 -3.66 7.73 2.62
CA ASP A 10 -5.11 7.99 2.77
C ASP A 10 -5.89 7.70 1.50
N MET A 11 -5.38 8.14 0.33
CA MET A 11 -6.04 7.83 -0.95
C MET A 11 -6.03 6.34 -1.25
N ALA A 12 -4.92 5.65 -0.96
CA ALA A 12 -4.83 4.21 -1.16
C ALA A 12 -5.80 3.42 -0.27
N ILE A 13 -6.03 3.90 0.96
CA ILE A 13 -7.00 3.33 1.88
C ILE A 13 -8.42 3.56 1.37
N ASP A 14 -8.75 4.80 1.00
CA ASP A 14 -10.09 5.16 0.53
C ASP A 14 -10.49 4.36 -0.72
N GLU A 15 -9.57 4.26 -1.70
CA GLU A 15 -9.78 3.45 -2.90
C GLU A 15 -9.92 1.96 -2.58
N PHE A 16 -9.19 1.46 -1.59
CA PHE A 16 -9.32 0.07 -1.15
C PHE A 16 -10.68 -0.17 -0.51
N ILE A 17 -11.12 0.69 0.42
CA ILE A 17 -12.43 0.58 1.07
C ILE A 17 -13.54 0.71 0.03
N PHE A 18 -13.40 1.61 -0.94
CA PHE A 18 -14.36 1.76 -2.01
C PHE A 18 -14.46 0.51 -2.91
N THR A 19 -13.33 -0.15 -3.17
CA THR A 19 -13.26 -1.33 -4.05
C THR A 19 -13.68 -2.62 -3.35
N TYR A 20 -13.24 -2.81 -2.11
CA TYR A 20 -13.40 -4.06 -1.37
C TYR A 20 -14.48 -3.99 -0.29
N GLU A 21 -15.03 -2.81 -0.01
CA GLU A 21 -16.02 -2.54 1.05
C GLU A 21 -15.55 -2.98 2.45
N GLU A 22 -14.23 -3.16 2.63
CA GLU A 22 -13.59 -3.69 3.82
C GLU A 22 -12.41 -2.79 4.24
N PRO A 23 -12.11 -2.71 5.55
CA PRO A 23 -10.95 -1.98 6.04
C PRO A 23 -9.65 -2.67 5.59
N PRO A 24 -8.71 -1.94 4.97
CA PRO A 24 -7.42 -2.52 4.63
C PRO A 24 -6.49 -2.61 5.83
N GLU A 25 -5.53 -3.52 5.73
CA GLU A 25 -4.36 -3.61 6.60
C GLU A 25 -3.19 -2.81 6.00
N LEU A 26 -2.50 -2.06 6.85
CA LEU A 26 -1.35 -1.22 6.50
C LEU A 26 -0.06 -1.84 6.99
N ARG A 27 0.88 -2.08 6.08
CA ARG A 27 2.19 -2.67 6.40
C ARG A 27 3.33 -1.79 5.90
N LEU A 28 4.36 -1.62 6.72
CA LEU A 28 5.56 -0.87 6.35
C LEU A 28 6.51 -1.74 5.52
N ILE A 29 7.05 -1.18 4.42
CA ILE A 29 8.02 -1.89 3.58
C ILE A 29 9.36 -2.08 4.29
N GLU A 30 9.72 -1.20 5.23
CA GLU A 30 10.95 -1.33 6.00
C GLU A 30 11.06 -2.68 6.75
N GLU A 31 9.93 -3.34 7.03
CA GLU A 31 9.88 -4.67 7.65
C GLU A 31 9.93 -5.84 6.64
N LEU A 32 9.69 -5.56 5.36
CA LEU A 32 9.72 -6.55 4.27
C LEU A 32 11.04 -6.42 3.51
N SER A 33 12.09 -7.08 4.01
CA SER A 33 13.43 -7.10 3.38
C SER A 33 13.49 -7.69 1.95
N VAL A 34 12.35 -8.06 1.37
CA VAL A 34 12.26 -8.69 0.05
C VAL A 34 10.85 -8.50 -0.48
N ALA A 35 10.63 -7.52 -1.36
CA ALA A 35 9.49 -7.54 -2.25
C ALA A 35 9.88 -6.80 -3.53
N ASP A 36 10.26 -7.59 -4.53
CA ASP A 36 10.28 -7.31 -5.97
C ASP A 36 10.04 -5.85 -6.39
N ASP A 37 10.99 -5.29 -7.14
CA ASP A 37 11.01 -3.97 -7.78
C ASP A 37 9.67 -3.46 -8.36
N LEU A 38 8.70 -4.34 -8.65
CA LEU A 38 7.34 -3.97 -9.07
C LEU A 38 6.53 -3.22 -8.01
N HIS A 39 6.81 -3.38 -6.72
CA HIS A 39 6.02 -2.78 -5.62
C HIS A 39 6.76 -1.68 -4.84
N SER A 40 7.92 -1.23 -5.33
CA SER A 40 8.75 -0.24 -4.61
C SER A 40 8.31 1.22 -4.81
N LYS A 41 7.26 1.47 -5.61
CA LYS A 41 6.80 2.82 -5.94
C LYS A 41 5.33 3.02 -5.62
N CYS A 42 5.00 4.21 -5.16
CA CYS A 42 3.65 4.66 -4.94
C CYS A 42 2.90 4.67 -6.27
N GLN A 43 1.74 4.02 -6.33
CA GLN A 43 0.93 3.98 -7.56
C GLN A 43 0.38 5.35 -7.97
N PHE A 44 0.34 6.32 -7.05
CA PHE A 44 -0.24 7.64 -7.28
C PHE A 44 0.77 8.64 -7.84
N CYS A 45 2.00 8.65 -7.33
CA CYS A 45 3.02 9.65 -7.71
C CYS A 45 4.35 9.05 -8.18
N GLY A 46 4.54 7.74 -8.09
CA GLY A 46 5.79 7.07 -8.46
C GLY A 46 6.95 7.27 -7.47
N ALA A 47 6.74 8.00 -6.37
CA ALA A 47 7.70 8.15 -5.28
C ALA A 47 8.01 6.80 -4.62
N PRO A 48 9.13 6.66 -3.88
CA PRO A 48 9.40 5.45 -3.11
C PRO A 48 8.21 5.16 -2.18
N THR A 49 7.67 3.96 -2.29
CA THR A 49 6.52 3.56 -1.49
C THR A 49 7.00 3.18 -0.08
N LYS A 50 6.18 3.50 0.92
CA LYS A 50 6.50 3.24 2.33
C LYS A 50 5.50 2.28 2.97
N TYR A 51 4.27 2.28 2.45
CA TYR A 51 3.15 1.49 2.94
C TYR A 51 2.60 0.57 1.85
N ILE A 52 2.21 -0.62 2.29
CA ILE A 52 1.43 -1.60 1.52
C ILE A 52 0.05 -1.69 2.16
N VAL A 53 -0.96 -1.53 1.32
CA VAL A 53 -2.38 -1.66 1.63
C VAL A 53 -2.83 -3.01 1.10
N THR A 54 -3.16 -3.94 1.97
CA THR A 54 -3.61 -5.28 1.56
C THR A 54 -4.76 -5.74 2.44
N LYS A 55 -5.51 -6.74 1.96
CA LYS A 55 -6.36 -7.52 2.85
C LYS A 55 -5.48 -8.33 3.81
N GLU A 56 -5.94 -8.48 5.03
CA GLU A 56 -5.33 -9.32 6.07
C GLU A 56 -4.91 -10.67 5.44
N VAL A 57 -3.64 -11.03 5.63
CA VAL A 57 -3.12 -12.33 5.21
C VAL A 57 -2.96 -13.11 6.50
N GLU A 58 -3.90 -14.01 6.77
CA GLU A 58 -3.81 -15.00 7.86
C GLU A 58 -2.53 -15.84 7.74
#